data_AF-A0A162C4C3-F1
#
_entry.id   AF-A0A162C4C3-F1
#
_cell.length_a   1.000
_cell.length_b   1.000
_cell.length_c   1.000
_cell.angle_alpha   90.00
_cell.angle_beta   90.00
_cell.angle_gamma   90.00
#
_symmetry.space_group_name_H-M   'P 1'
#
loop_
_entity.id
_entity.type
_entity.pdbx_description
1 polymer ?
#
loop_
_entity_poly.entity_id
_entity_poly.type
_entity_poly.pdbx_seq_one_letter_code
_entity_poly.pdbx_strand_id
1 'polypeptide(L)'
;MHRTIEPAIHYWGTPVVLISSLNEDGSANLAPMSSAWWLGWSCMLGLDASSQTLLNLQRQRECVLNLASAANAEAVNRLALCTGTPQ
;
A
#
# COMPACT_ATOMS: atom_id res chain seq x y z
N MET A 1 10.51 -23.80 1.23
CA MET A 1 11.74 -23.49 0.47
C MET A 1 11.47 -22.22 -0.33
N HIS A 2 12.34 -21.22 -0.25
CA HIS A 2 12.22 -19.98 -1.02
C HIS A 2 12.67 -20.21 -2.48
N ARG A 3 11.99 -19.59 -3.45
CA ARG A 3 12.36 -19.64 -4.87
C ARG A 3 12.25 -18.25 -5.50
N THR A 4 13.33 -17.80 -6.12
CA THR A 4 13.34 -16.59 -6.94
C THR A 4 12.65 -16.83 -8.27
N ILE A 5 11.83 -15.88 -8.71
CA ILE A 5 11.12 -15.87 -9.99
C ILE A 5 11.25 -14.49 -10.64
N GLU A 6 11.19 -14.42 -11.96
CA GLU A 6 11.27 -13.17 -12.74
C GLU A 6 10.10 -13.06 -13.72
N PRO A 7 8.86 -12.91 -13.22
CA PRO A 7 7.69 -12.79 -14.09
C PRO A 7 7.67 -11.43 -14.80
N ALA A 8 7.19 -11.39 -16.04
CA ALA A 8 6.98 -10.12 -16.76
C ALA A 8 5.92 -9.25 -16.06
N ILE A 9 4.87 -9.89 -15.51
CA ILE A 9 3.81 -9.26 -14.73
C ILE A 9 3.55 -10.11 -13.50
N HIS A 10 3.52 -9.50 -12.32
CA HIS A 10 3.13 -10.17 -11.07
C HIS A 10 1.95 -9.47 -10.42
N TYR A 11 0.84 -10.20 -10.29
CA TYR A 11 -0.37 -9.75 -9.63
C TYR A 11 -0.68 -10.72 -8.49
N TRP A 12 -0.81 -10.19 -7.26
CA TRP A 12 -0.94 -11.05 -6.09
C TRP A 12 -2.35 -11.65 -5.91
N GLY A 13 -3.36 -11.12 -6.62
CA GLY A 13 -4.72 -11.68 -6.66
C GLY A 13 -5.55 -11.42 -5.41
N THR A 14 -5.06 -11.83 -4.24
CA THR A 14 -5.83 -11.89 -2.99
C THR A 14 -5.29 -11.04 -1.82
N PRO A 15 -3.97 -10.82 -1.62
CA PRO A 15 -3.53 -10.02 -0.50
C PRO A 15 -3.84 -8.54 -0.72
N VAL A 16 -4.41 -7.93 0.31
CA VAL A 16 -4.48 -6.49 0.45
C VAL A 16 -3.08 -6.01 0.84
N VAL A 17 -2.50 -5.14 0.01
CA VAL A 17 -1.26 -4.44 0.36
C VAL A 17 -1.60 -3.38 1.40
N LEU A 18 -0.83 -3.34 2.49
CA LEU A 18 -0.90 -2.25 3.46
C LEU A 18 0.25 -1.28 3.19
N ILE A 19 -0.09 -0.12 2.63
CA ILE A 19 0.87 0.93 2.33
C ILE A 19 1.14 1.73 3.60
N SER A 20 2.41 1.88 3.96
CA SER A 20 2.86 2.80 5.01
C SER A 20 3.58 3.98 4.38
N SER A 21 3.17 5.20 4.73
CA SER A 21 3.83 6.44 4.36
C SER A 21 3.99 7.36 5.56
N LEU A 22 4.82 8.40 5.44
CA LEU A 22 5.05 9.37 6.52
C LEU A 22 4.27 10.66 6.27
N ASN A 23 3.56 11.11 7.29
CA ASN A 23 2.98 12.45 7.37
C ASN A 23 4.07 13.52 7.53
N GLU A 24 3.70 14.79 7.52
CA GLU A 24 4.65 15.91 7.63
C GLU A 24 5.31 15.99 9.02
N ASP A 25 4.57 15.60 10.06
CA ASP A 25 5.05 15.51 11.44
C ASP A 25 5.87 14.23 11.72
N GLY A 26 6.11 13.40 10.70
CA GLY A 26 6.82 12.12 10.83
C GLY A 26 5.98 10.96 11.39
N SER A 27 4.69 11.17 11.69
CA SER A 27 3.79 10.08 12.06
C SER A 27 3.49 9.17 10.86
N ALA A 28 3.16 7.90 11.14
CA ALA A 28 2.82 6.94 10.10
C ALA A 28 1.36 7.09 9.65
N ASN A 29 1.14 7.10 8.34
CA ASN A 29 -0.16 6.90 7.71
C ASN A 29 -0.22 5.49 7.12
N LEU A 30 -1.32 4.79 7.34
CA LEU A 30 -1.54 3.42 6.87
C LEU A 30 -2.79 3.37 5.98
N ALA A 31 -2.67 2.79 4.79
CA ALA A 31 -3.79 2.66 3.86
C ALA A 31 -3.85 1.24 3.26
N PRO A 32 -5.01 0.56 3.36
CA PRO A 32 -5.22 -0.70 2.64
C PRO A 32 -5.40 -0.44 1.14
N MET A 33 -4.84 -1.32 0.31
CA MET A 33 -4.81 -1.20 -1.15
C MET A 33 -4.99 -2.58 -1.80
N SER A 34 -5.89 -2.67 -2.78
CA SER A 34 -6.07 -3.86 -3.62
C SER A 34 -5.44 -3.73 -5.02
N SER A 35 -5.18 -2.51 -5.48
CA SER A 35 -4.66 -2.23 -6.82
C SER A 35 -3.14 -2.05 -6.83
N ALA A 36 -2.41 -3.14 -6.58
CA ALA A 36 -0.95 -3.18 -6.66
C ALA A 36 -0.46 -4.34 -7.53
N TRP A 37 0.44 -4.04 -8.46
CA TRP A 37 1.01 -5.04 -9.38
C TRP A 37 2.43 -4.66 -9.79
N TRP A 38 3.19 -5.64 -10.26
CA TRP A 38 4.56 -5.43 -10.72
C TRP A 38 4.66 -5.65 -12.23
N LEU A 39 5.38 -4.74 -12.89
CA LEU A 39 5.84 -4.86 -14.26
C LEU A 39 7.37 -4.97 -14.23
N GLY A 40 7.88 -6.17 -14.45
CA GLY A 40 9.28 -6.49 -14.15
C GLY A 40 9.63 -6.15 -12.69
N TRP A 41 10.53 -5.19 -12.50
CA TRP A 41 11.04 -4.78 -11.18
C TRP A 41 10.35 -3.55 -10.59
N SER A 42 9.34 -2.99 -11.29
CA SER A 42 8.65 -1.78 -10.87
C SER A 42 7.26 -2.10 -10.31
N CYS A 43 6.96 -1.61 -9.11
CA CYS A 43 5.62 -1.69 -8.53
C CYS A 43 4.75 -0.53 -9.00
N MET A 44 3.59 -0.83 -9.55
CA MET A 44 2.56 0.12 -9.93
C MET A 44 1.45 0.11 -8.87
N LEU A 45 1.02 1.30 -8.44
CA LEU A 45 0.01 1.50 -7.40
C LEU A 45 -1.12 2.37 -7.96
N GLY A 46 -2.36 1.86 -7.95
CA GLY A 46 -3.55 2.64 -8.30
C GLY A 46 -4.09 3.36 -7.07
N LEU A 47 -3.87 4.67 -6.96
CA LEU A 47 -4.25 5.47 -5.79
C LEU A 47 -5.36 6.47 -6.12
N ASP A 48 -6.25 6.71 -5.15
CA ASP A 48 -7.18 7.83 -5.21
C ASP A 48 -6.43 9.17 -5.05
N ALA A 49 -6.77 10.13 -5.90
CA ALA A 49 -6.08 11.41 -6.01
C ALA A 49 -6.27 12.32 -4.77
N SER A 50 -7.29 12.07 -3.96
CA SER A 50 -7.58 12.84 -2.74
C SER A 50 -7.02 12.19 -1.46
N SER A 51 -6.40 11.02 -1.58
CA SER A 51 -5.91 10.26 -0.41
C SER A 51 -4.69 10.92 0.27
N GLN A 52 -4.65 10.85 1.60
CA GLN A 52 -3.47 11.24 2.39
C GLN A 52 -2.21 10.48 1.94
N THR A 53 -2.36 9.22 1.51
CA THR A 53 -1.25 8.42 0.97
C THR A 53 -0.61 9.07 -0.24
N LEU A 54 -1.41 9.57 -1.20
CA LEU A 54 -0.87 10.26 -2.37
C LEU A 54 -0.19 11.58 -2.00
N LEU A 55 -0.78 12.36 -1.09
CA LEU A 55 -0.18 13.60 -0.59
C LEU A 55 1.21 13.33 0.03
N ASN A 56 1.30 12.28 0.86
CA ASN A 56 2.57 11.87 1.45
C ASN A 56 3.57 11.41 0.40
N LEU A 57 3.15 10.63 -0.61
CA LEU A 57 4.03 10.14 -1.68
C LEU A 57 4.54 11.24 -2.60
N GLN A 58 3.73 12.27 -2.88
CA GLN A 58 4.18 13.42 -3.68
C GLN A 58 5.30 14.19 -2.98
N ARG A 59 5.23 14.31 -1.64
CA ARG A 59 6.23 14.97 -0.80
C ARG A 59 7.47 14.10 -0.59
N GLN A 60 7.29 12.91 -0.01
CA GLN A 60 8.40 12.08 0.50
C GLN A 60 8.99 11.13 -0.54
N ARG A 61 8.26 10.82 -1.62
CA ARG A 61 8.69 9.89 -2.69
C ARG A 61 9.03 8.47 -2.21
N GLU A 62 8.68 8.13 -0.97
CA GLU A 62 8.98 6.85 -0.34
C GLU A 62 7.75 6.27 0.36
N CYS A 63 7.62 4.95 0.32
CA CYS A 63 6.65 4.19 1.11
C CYS A 63 7.11 2.74 1.30
N VAL A 64 6.46 2.04 2.22
CA VAL A 64 6.62 0.59 2.41
C VAL A 64 5.35 -0.13 1.96
N LEU A 65 5.52 -1.20 1.20
CA LEU A 65 4.44 -2.10 0.80
C LEU A 65 4.49 -3.34 1.68
N ASN A 66 3.55 -3.44 2.62
CA ASN A 66 3.47 -4.60 3.51
C ASN A 66 2.45 -5.60 2.96
N LEU A 67 2.82 -6.88 2.93
CA LEU A 67 1.89 -7.97 2.64
C LEU A 67 1.29 -8.45 3.97
N ALA A 68 0.07 -7.99 4.27
CA ALA A 68 -0.60 -8.35 5.51
C ALA A 68 -0.93 -9.84 5.56
N SER A 69 -0.68 -10.48 6.72
CA SER A 69 -1.16 -11.83 7.00
C SER A 69 -2.69 -11.88 6.98
N ALA A 70 -3.27 -13.03 6.63
CA ALA A 70 -4.71 -13.26 6.70
C ALA A 70 -5.26 -13.02 8.12
N ALA A 71 -4.45 -13.21 9.16
CA ALA A 71 -4.82 -12.93 10.55
C ALA A 71 -5.14 -11.44 10.81
N ASN A 72 -4.64 -10.53 9.97
CA ASN A 72 -4.88 -9.09 10.09
C ASN A 72 -6.11 -8.60 9.31
N ALA A 73 -6.86 -9.50 8.66
CA ALA A 73 -7.95 -9.14 7.75
C ALA A 73 -8.98 -8.20 8.38
N GLU A 74 -9.40 -8.46 9.63
CA GLU A 74 -10.38 -7.63 10.32
C GLU A 74 -9.84 -6.21 10.59
N ALA A 75 -8.59 -6.09 11.01
CA ALA A 75 -7.96 -4.79 11.27
C ALA A 75 -7.79 -3.99 9.98
N VAL A 76 -7.35 -4.63 8.90
CA VAL A 76 -7.22 -4.04 7.56
C VAL A 76 -8.60 -3.56 7.06
N ASN A 77 -9.65 -4.35 7.26
CA ASN A 77 -11.00 -4.00 6.83
C ASN A 77 -11.56 -2.80 7.60
N ARG A 78 -11.29 -2.70 8.91
CA ARG A 78 -11.66 -1.50 9.69
C ARG A 78 -10.94 -0.25 9.20
N LEU A 79 -9.67 -0.38 8.83
CA LEU A 79 -8.87 0.73 8.28
C LEU A 79 -9.45 1.28 6.97
N ALA A 80 -10.08 0.44 6.14
CA ALA A 80 -10.62 0.85 4.84
C ALA A 80 -11.77 1.87 4.94
N LEU A 81 -12.36 2.04 6.12
CA LEU A 81 -13.41 3.02 6.40
C LEU A 81 -12.86 4.34 6.97
N CYS A 82 -11.56 4.45 7.14
CA CYS A 82 -10.89 5.61 7.72
C CYS A 82 -10.12 6.39 6.65
N THR A 83 -9.89 7.68 6.91
CA THR A 83 -8.99 8.51 6.10
C THR A 83 -7.97 9.20 7.00
N GLY A 84 -6.75 9.37 6.47
CA GLY A 84 -5.72 10.19 7.10
C GLY A 84 -5.82 11.68 6.74
N THR A 85 -6.69 12.05 5.79
CA THR A 85 -6.87 13.43 5.36
C THR A 85 -7.72 14.19 6.38
N PRO A 86 -7.28 15.35 6.91
CA PRO A 86 -8.10 16.20 7.75
C PRO A 86 -9.37 16.68 7.04
N GLN A 87 -10.47 16.86 7.79
CA GLN A 87 -11.73 17.43 7.30
C GLN A 87 -11.71 18.95 7.31
#